data_AF-A0A1V0RP78-F1
#
_entry.id   AF-A0A1V0RP78-F1
#
_cell.length_a   1.000
_cell.length_b   1.000
_cell.length_c   1.000
_cell.angle_alpha   90.00
_cell.angle_beta   90.00
_cell.angle_gamma   90.00
#
_symmetry.space_group_name_H-M   'P 1'
#
loop_
_entity.id
_entity.type
_entity.pdbx_description
1 polymer ?
#
loop_
_entity_poly.entity_id
_entity_poly.type
_entity_poly.pdbx_seq_one_letter_code
_entity_poly.pdbx_strand_id
1 'polypeptide(L)'
;MLDLRLYMAQRLSALVMAPLVLGHIAVMIYAIQGGLSTAEILGRTQGSLLWFLFYGTFVIAVSVHAAIGVRVIAHEWLRLRGIALGMLTWGICAALLALGLSAVVAVTLP
;
A
#
# COMPACT_ATOMS: atom_id res chain seq x y z
N MET A 1 -17.84 4.79 13.64
CA MET A 1 -16.47 5.30 13.40
C MET A 1 -15.50 4.17 13.08
N LEU A 2 -15.40 3.13 13.90
CA LEU A 2 -14.78 1.84 13.57
C LEU A 2 -15.67 0.75 14.16
N ASP A 3 -15.96 -0.28 13.40
CA ASP A 3 -16.46 -1.53 13.97
C ASP A 3 -15.28 -2.46 14.25
N LEU A 4 -15.55 -3.57 14.92
CA LEU A 4 -14.52 -4.58 15.22
C LEU A 4 -13.83 -5.09 13.95
N ARG A 5 -14.56 -5.22 12.83
CA ARG A 5 -14.03 -5.76 11.58
C ARG A 5 -12.97 -4.83 10.99
N LEU A 6 -13.27 -3.53 10.91
CA LEU A 6 -12.36 -2.52 10.38
C LEU A 6 -11.17 -2.29 11.32
N TYR A 7 -11.41 -2.32 12.64
CA TYR A 7 -10.34 -2.29 13.61
C TYR A 7 -9.36 -3.46 13.43
N MET A 8 -9.88 -4.69 13.36
CA MET A 8 -9.06 -5.89 13.15
C MET A 8 -8.35 -5.87 11.80
N ALA A 9 -9.04 -5.43 10.74
CA ALA A 9 -8.44 -5.30 9.41
C ALA A 9 -7.25 -4.33 9.43
N GLN A 10 -7.36 -3.19 10.11
CA GLN A 10 -6.26 -2.22 10.22
C GLN A 10 -5.08 -2.77 11.03
N ARG A 11 -5.33 -3.55 12.09
CA ARG A 11 -4.28 -4.18 12.92
C ARG A 11 -3.55 -5.30 12.19
N LEU A 12 -4.30 -6.18 11.53
CA LEU A 12 -3.71 -7.29 10.77
C LEU A 12 -2.93 -6.78 9.56
N SER A 13 -3.44 -5.77 8.85
CA SER A 13 -2.69 -5.14 7.76
C SER A 13 -1.42 -4.46 8.27
N ALA A 14 -1.45 -3.84 9.45
CA ALA A 14 -0.25 -3.29 10.08
C ALA A 14 0.79 -4.38 10.40
N LEU A 15 0.35 -5.53 10.93
CA LEU A 15 1.23 -6.65 11.25
C LEU A 15 1.92 -7.20 9.99
N VAL A 16 1.19 -7.28 8.88
CA VAL A 16 1.75 -7.67 7.57
C VAL A 16 2.70 -6.59 7.04
N MET A 17 2.32 -5.31 7.15
CA MET A 17 3.13 -4.21 6.65
C MET A 17 4.44 -4.04 7.42
N ALA A 18 4.47 -4.28 8.73
CA ALA A 18 5.65 -4.02 9.55
C ALA A 18 6.95 -4.65 8.98
N PRO A 19 7.03 -5.97 8.71
CA PRO A 19 8.20 -6.56 8.09
C PRO A 19 8.41 -6.10 6.63
N LEU A 20 7.33 -5.90 5.87
CA LEU A 20 7.44 -5.46 4.46
C LEU A 20 8.00 -4.04 4.34
N VAL A 21 7.60 -3.12 5.22
CA VAL A 21 8.10 -1.74 5.29
C VAL A 21 9.58 -1.76 5.64
N LEU A 22 9.99 -2.53 6.65
CA LEU A 22 11.39 -2.67 7.03
C LEU A 22 12.23 -3.24 5.88
N GLY A 23 11.75 -4.33 5.26
CA GLY A 23 12.40 -4.93 4.10
C GLY A 23 12.50 -3.96 2.92
N HIS A 24 11.43 -3.23 2.62
CA HIS A 24 11.41 -2.23 1.55
C HIS A 24 12.44 -1.13 1.80
N ILE A 25 12.47 -0.54 3.00
CA ILE A 25 13.43 0.52 3.34
C ILE A 25 14.87 -0.01 3.25
N ALA A 26 15.15 -1.19 3.79
CA ALA A 26 16.47 -1.80 3.72
C ALA A 26 16.92 -2.01 2.26
N VAL A 27 16.03 -2.56 1.42
CA VAL A 27 16.27 -2.73 -0.02
C VAL A 27 16.47 -1.38 -0.70
N MET A 28 15.68 -0.36 -0.38
CA MET A 28 15.86 0.95 -1.00
C MET A 28 17.24 1.54 -0.69
N ILE A 29 17.68 1.51 0.58
CA ILE A 29 19.01 2.00 0.98
C ILE A 29 20.13 1.31 0.17
N TYR A 30 20.00 0.00 -0.07
CA TYR A 30 20.96 -0.78 -0.84
C TYR A 30 20.85 -0.54 -2.36
N ALA A 31 19.64 -0.56 -2.91
CA ALA A 31 19.40 -0.61 -4.34
C ALA A 31 19.61 0.76 -5.01
N ILE A 32 19.27 1.88 -4.36
CA ILE A 32 19.33 3.21 -5.00
C ILE A 32 20.74 3.73 -5.30
N GLN A 33 21.80 3.02 -4.92
CA GLN A 33 23.18 3.47 -5.13
C GLN A 33 23.51 3.71 -6.62
N GLY A 34 22.87 2.97 -7.53
CA GLY A 34 22.98 3.19 -8.98
C GLY A 34 21.99 4.21 -9.56
N GLY A 35 21.13 4.82 -8.73
CA GLY A 35 20.07 5.73 -9.14
C GLY A 35 18.69 5.08 -9.27
N LEU A 36 17.73 5.88 -9.77
CA LEU A 36 16.29 5.58 -9.86
C LEU A 36 15.73 5.78 -11.27
N SER A 37 16.54 5.61 -12.31
CA SER A 37 16.06 5.65 -13.70
C SER A 37 15.11 4.48 -13.97
N THR A 38 14.26 4.60 -15.00
CA THR A 38 13.38 3.50 -15.42
C THR A 38 14.18 2.22 -15.72
N ALA A 39 15.34 2.34 -16.37
CA ALA A 39 16.20 1.21 -16.69
C ALA A 39 16.78 0.54 -15.42
N GLU A 40 17.20 1.34 -14.44
CA GLU A 40 17.69 0.83 -13.15
C GLU A 40 16.60 0.11 -12.36
N ILE A 41 15.37 0.62 -12.38
CA ILE A 41 14.23 -0.03 -11.71
C ILE A 41 13.92 -1.35 -12.40
N LEU A 42 13.64 -1.32 -13.71
CA LEU A 42 13.27 -2.52 -14.47
C LEU A 42 14.37 -3.59 -14.45
N GLY A 43 15.64 -3.18 -14.52
CA GLY A 43 16.78 -4.11 -14.44
C GLY A 43 16.85 -4.89 -13.13
N ARG A 44 16.19 -4.42 -12.06
CA ARG A 44 16.14 -5.09 -10.75
C ARG A 44 14.80 -5.79 -10.50
N THR A 45 13.71 -5.36 -11.14
CA THR A 45 12.34 -5.79 -10.80
C THR A 45 11.64 -6.61 -11.88
N GLN A 46 11.91 -6.38 -13.16
CA GLN A 46 11.16 -6.99 -14.27
C GLN A 46 11.40 -8.51 -14.33
N GLY A 47 10.35 -9.27 -14.62
CA GLY A 47 10.40 -10.74 -14.70
C GLY A 47 10.53 -11.45 -13.36
N SER A 48 10.43 -10.75 -12.23
CA SER A 48 10.62 -11.32 -10.89
C SER A 48 9.32 -11.59 -10.17
N LEU A 49 8.98 -12.87 -10.02
CA LEU A 49 7.85 -13.32 -9.19
C LEU A 49 8.02 -12.89 -7.72
N LEU A 50 9.26 -12.88 -7.21
CA LEU A 50 9.55 -12.46 -5.84
C LEU A 50 9.13 -11.01 -5.60
N TRP A 51 9.53 -10.10 -6.51
CA TRP A 51 9.16 -8.68 -6.39
C TRP A 51 7.67 -8.45 -6.64
N PHE A 52 7.05 -9.20 -7.56
CA PHE A 52 5.61 -9.18 -7.77
C PHE A 52 4.84 -9.52 -6.48
N LEU A 53 5.20 -10.62 -5.82
CA LEU A 53 4.53 -11.06 -4.59
C LEU A 53 4.81 -10.11 -3.42
N PHE A 54 6.06 -9.64 -3.28
CA PHE A 54 6.43 -8.70 -2.22
C PHE A 54 5.63 -7.40 -2.33
N TYR A 55 5.72 -6.72 -3.48
CA TYR A 55 5.05 -5.43 -3.66
C TYR A 55 3.53 -5.57 -3.82
N GLY A 56 3.04 -6.65 -4.42
CA GLY A 56 1.60 -6.94 -4.49
C GLY A 56 0.99 -7.11 -3.09
N THR A 57 1.64 -7.90 -2.21
CA THR A 57 1.21 -8.05 -0.81
C THR A 57 1.26 -6.72 -0.07
N PHE A 58 2.33 -5.95 -0.28
CA PHE A 58 2.48 -4.62 0.31
C PHE A 58 1.31 -3.71 -0.11
N VAL A 59 1.05 -3.57 -1.41
CA VAL A 59 -0.02 -2.73 -1.96
C VAL A 59 -1.39 -3.10 -1.39
N ILE A 60 -1.68 -4.40 -1.28
CA ILE A 60 -2.95 -4.87 -0.68
C ILE A 60 -3.03 -4.45 0.79
N ALA A 61 -1.99 -4.71 1.57
CA ALA A 61 -1.97 -4.40 2.99
C ALA A 61 -2.07 -2.88 3.25
N VAL A 62 -1.29 -2.07 2.53
CA VAL A 62 -1.29 -0.60 2.71
C VAL A 62 -2.58 0.04 2.24
N SER A 63 -3.21 -0.46 1.18
CA SER A 63 -4.50 0.06 0.71
C SER A 63 -5.58 -0.07 1.79
N VAL A 64 -5.63 -1.23 2.46
CA VAL A 64 -6.54 -1.47 3.58
C VAL A 64 -6.15 -0.62 4.80
N HIS A 65 -4.88 -0.64 5.18
CA HIS A 65 -4.39 0.07 6.36
C HIS A 65 -4.63 1.58 6.26
N ALA A 66 -4.19 2.19 5.16
CA ALA A 66 -4.25 3.62 4.94
C ALA A 66 -5.70 4.12 4.79
N ALA A 67 -6.55 3.40 4.05
CA ALA A 67 -7.95 3.78 3.90
C ALA A 67 -8.68 3.87 5.26
N ILE A 68 -8.47 2.88 6.13
CA ILE A 68 -9.09 2.85 7.46
C ILE A 68 -8.44 3.89 8.39
N GLY A 69 -7.11 4.08 8.32
CA GLY A 69 -6.43 5.11 9.09
C GLY A 69 -6.90 6.52 8.74
N VAL A 70 -6.99 6.84 7.44
CA VAL A 70 -7.48 8.14 6.97
C VAL A 70 -8.95 8.36 7.34
N ARG A 71 -9.78 7.30 7.32
CA ARG A 71 -11.15 7.38 7.82
C ARG A 71 -11.22 7.87 9.26
N VAL A 72 -10.37 7.33 10.15
CA VAL A 72 -10.33 7.74 11.56
C VAL A 72 -9.94 9.22 11.66
N ILE A 73 -8.86 9.61 10.99
CA ILE A 73 -8.38 11.01 10.98
C ILE A 73 -9.47 11.96 10.45
N ALA A 74 -10.10 11.63 9.32
CA ALA A 74 -11.15 12.46 8.73
C ALA A 74 -12.40 12.57 9.62
N HIS A 75 -12.77 11.50 10.31
CA HIS A 75 -13.87 11.54 11.28
C HIS A 75 -13.53 12.42 12.49
N GLU A 76 -12.31 12.34 13.01
CA GLU A 76 -11.90 13.06 14.21
C GLU A 76 -11.63 14.55 13.93
N TRP A 77 -10.91 14.85 12.86
CA TRP A 77 -10.44 16.22 12.57
C TRP A 77 -11.46 17.02 11.78
N LEU A 78 -12.12 16.39 10.80
CA LEU A 78 -13.05 17.06 9.88
C LEU A 78 -14.52 16.75 10.20
N ARG A 79 -14.78 15.92 11.22
CA ARG A 79 -16.14 15.49 11.62
C ARG A 79 -16.94 14.83 10.48
N LEU A 80 -16.26 14.25 9.47
CA LEU A 80 -16.92 13.51 8.38
C LEU A 80 -17.65 12.27 8.92
N ARG A 81 -18.88 12.03 8.44
CA ARG A 81 -19.74 10.93 8.91
C ARG A 81 -20.56 10.31 7.77
N GLY A 82 -21.24 9.20 8.07
CA GLY A 82 -22.21 8.56 7.19
C GLY A 82 -21.63 8.18 5.83
N ILE A 83 -22.39 8.48 4.77
CA ILE A 83 -22.06 8.11 3.38
C ILE A 83 -20.76 8.76 2.92
N ALA A 84 -20.53 10.04 3.21
CA ALA A 84 -19.32 10.75 2.79
C ALA A 84 -18.05 10.09 3.36
N LEU A 85 -18.08 9.69 4.63
CA LEU A 85 -16.97 8.96 5.26
C LEU A 85 -16.75 7.58 4.60
N GLY A 86 -17.84 6.88 4.25
CA GLY A 86 -17.78 5.61 3.55
C GLY A 86 -17.19 5.73 2.14
N MET A 87 -17.65 6.72 1.37
CA MET A 87 -17.15 7.03 0.02
C MET A 87 -15.66 7.39 0.04
N LEU A 88 -15.24 8.23 0.99
CA LEU A 88 -13.82 8.56 1.17
C LEU A 88 -12.98 7.29 1.44
N THR A 89 -13.44 6.45 2.37
CA THR A 89 -12.72 5.23 2.77
C THR A 89 -12.55 4.27 1.57
N TRP A 90 -13.65 3.96 0.88
CA TRP A 90 -13.63 3.07 -0.26
C TRP A 90 -12.91 3.67 -1.46
N GLY A 91 -13.06 4.97 -1.70
CA GLY A 91 -12.37 5.70 -2.76
C GLY A 91 -10.86 5.65 -2.60
N ILE A 92 -10.35 5.89 -1.38
CA ILE A 92 -8.92 5.77 -1.08
C ILE A 92 -8.43 4.33 -1.25
N CYS A 93 -9.17 3.35 -0.72
CA CYS A 93 -8.81 1.94 -0.87
C CYS A 93 -8.70 1.53 -2.35
N ALA A 94 -9.73 1.86 -3.14
CA ALA A 94 -9.77 1.53 -4.56
C ALA A 94 -8.68 2.26 -5.36
N ALA A 95 -8.45 3.54 -5.08
CA ALA A 95 -7.40 4.31 -5.76
C ALA A 95 -6.00 3.74 -5.48
N LEU A 96 -5.69 3.43 -4.22
CA LEU A 96 -4.40 2.85 -3.84
C LEU A 96 -4.21 1.45 -4.44
N LEU A 97 -5.25 0.61 -4.43
CA LEU A 97 -5.19 -0.71 -5.07
C LEU A 97 -4.98 -0.60 -6.57
N ALA A 98 -5.76 0.23 -7.26
CA ALA A 98 -5.69 0.34 -8.71
C ALA A 98 -4.34 0.91 -9.17
N LEU A 99 -3.91 2.03 -8.59
CA LEU A 99 -2.64 2.65 -8.95
C LEU A 99 -1.45 1.80 -8.52
N GLY A 100 -1.49 1.24 -7.31
CA GLY A 100 -0.42 0.39 -6.77
C GLY A 100 -0.25 -0.91 -7.55
N LEU A 101 -1.34 -1.65 -7.81
CA LEU A 101 -1.25 -2.90 -8.58
C LEU A 101 -0.86 -2.65 -10.03
N SER A 102 -1.31 -1.54 -10.64
CA SER A 102 -0.86 -1.14 -11.98
C SER A 102 0.65 -0.89 -12.00
N ALA A 103 1.21 -0.24 -10.98
CA ALA A 103 2.65 -0.04 -10.87
C ALA A 103 3.39 -1.37 -10.67
N VAL A 104 2.90 -2.27 -9.81
CA VAL A 104 3.49 -3.60 -9.61
C VAL A 104 3.54 -4.38 -10.92
N VAL A 105 2.42 -4.42 -11.65
CA VAL A 105 2.35 -5.07 -12.96
C VAL A 105 3.37 -4.46 -13.92
N ALA A 106 3.40 -3.13 -14.03
CA ALA A 106 4.27 -2.42 -14.96
C ALA A 106 5.77 -2.65 -14.72
N VAL A 107 6.20 -2.91 -13.48
CA VAL A 107 7.62 -3.07 -13.14
C VAL A 107 8.07 -4.51 -12.93
N THR A 108 7.15 -5.48 -12.88
CA THR A 108 7.49 -6.89 -12.57
C THR A 108 7.08 -7.89 -13.63
N LEU A 109 6.09 -7.59 -14.47
CA LEU A 109 5.74 -8.46 -15.59
C LEU A 109 6.61 -8.15 -16.82
N PRO A 110 6.87 -9.14 -17.70
CA PRO A 110 7.64 -8.95 -18.92
C PRO A 110 7.00 -7.97 -19.91
#